data_AF-A0A5K0V5S0-F1
#
_entry.id   AF-A0A5K0V5S0-F1
#
_cell.length_a   1.000
_cell.length_b   1.000
_cell.length_c   1.000
_cell.angle_alpha   90.00
_cell.angle_beta   90.00
_cell.angle_gamma   90.00
#
_symmetry.space_group_name_H-M   'P 1'
#
loop_
_entity.id
_entity.type
_entity.pdbx_description
1 polymer ?
#
loop_
_entity_poly.entity_id
_entity_poly.type
_entity_poly.pdbx_seq_one_letter_code
_entity_poly.pdbx_strand_id
1 'polypeptide(L)' 'YLHVSCLPSVIHGNVKASNVLLDDDLFPQLSDCGLALVPNARRQ' A
#
# COMPACT_ATOMS: atom_id res chain seq x y z
N TYR A 1 -6.14 -2.48 -5.95
CA TYR A 1 -6.85 -2.44 -4.65
C TYR A 1 -6.74 -1.07 -3.99
N LEU A 2 -5.56 -0.66 -3.49
CA LEU A 2 -5.40 0.57 -2.69
C LEU A 2 -5.97 1.85 -3.31
N HIS A 3 -5.80 2.09 -4.61
CA HIS A 3 -6.28 3.32 -5.27
C HIS A 3 -7.77 3.31 -5.65
N VAL A 4 -8.33 2.13 -5.96
CA VAL A 4 -9.62 2.00 -6.66
C VAL A 4 -10.69 1.28 -5.85
N SER A 5 -10.28 0.51 -4.84
CA SER A 5 -11.16 -0.34 -4.03
C SER A 5 -11.27 0.14 -2.58
N CYS A 6 -10.30 0.91 -2.08
CA CYS A 6 -10.34 1.53 -0.76
C CYS A 6 -11.04 2.90 -0.82
N LEU A 7 -11.85 3.23 0.19
CA LEU A 7 -12.48 4.54 0.36
C LEU A 7 -12.21 5.05 1.80
N PRO A 8 -11.39 6.10 1.99
CA PRO A 8 -10.70 6.87 0.95
C PRO A 8 -9.61 6.04 0.25
N SER A 9 -9.22 6.46 -0.96
CA SER A 9 -8.12 5.81 -1.66
C SER A 9 -6.84 5.90 -0.83
N VAL A 10 -5.97 4.89 -0.95
CA VAL A 10 -4.70 4.82 -0.22
C VAL A 10 -3.55 4.86 -1.22
N ILE A 11 -2.64 5.82 -1.07
CA ILE A 11 -1.41 5.91 -1.86
C ILE A 11 -0.30 5.23 -1.05
N HIS A 12 0.34 4.19 -1.59
CA HIS A 12 1.40 3.46 -0.87
C HIS A 12 2.69 4.27 -0.63
N GLY A 13 3.07 5.12 -1.60
CA GLY A 13 4.21 6.04 -1.46
C GLY A 13 5.61 5.42 -1.62
N ASN A 14 5.78 4.10 -1.43
CA ASN A 14 7.09 3.43 -1.52
C ASN A 14 7.07 2.12 -2.35
N VAL A 15 6.56 2.16 -3.58
CA VAL A 15 6.48 0.95 -4.43
C VAL A 15 7.83 0.70 -5.12
N LYS A 16 8.50 -0.39 -4.73
CA LYS A 16 9.78 -0.87 -5.29
C LYS A 16 9.90 -2.39 -5.11
N ALA A 17 10.78 -3.03 -5.88
CA ALA A 17 10.93 -4.49 -5.86
C ALA A 17 11.23 -5.06 -4.46
N SER A 18 12.07 -4.39 -3.66
CA SER A 18 12.39 -4.82 -2.30
C SER A 18 11.20 -4.77 -1.32
N ASN A 19 10.11 -4.10 -1.71
CA ASN A 19 8.89 -3.97 -0.91
C ASN A 19 7.75 -4.86 -1.44
N VAL A 20 8.00 -5.65 -2.49
CA VAL A 20 7.11 -6.71 -2.95
C VAL A 20 7.68 -8.03 -2.45
N LEU A 21 7.11 -8.54 -1.36
CA LEU A 21 7.50 -9.81 -0.76
C LEU A 21 6.74 -10.95 -1.43
N LEU A 22 7.25 -12.17 -1.27
CA LEU A 22 6.59 -13.39 -1.69
C LEU A 22 6.22 -14.18 -0.45
N ASP A 23 5.00 -14.73 -0.40
CA ASP A 23 4.65 -15.72 0.62
C ASP A 23 5.15 -17.13 0.25
N ASP A 24 4.77 -18.12 1.06
CA ASP A 24 5.21 -19.52 0.90
C ASP A 24 4.78 -20.13 -0.43
N ASP A 25 3.69 -19.62 -1.03
CA ASP A 25 3.16 -20.03 -2.32
C ASP A 25 3.64 -19.15 -3.48
N LEU A 26 4.61 -18.25 -3.22
CA LEU A 26 5.19 -17.29 -4.15
C LEU A 26 4.20 -16.24 -4.69
N PHE A 27 3.13 -15.94 -3.96
CA PHE A 27 2.24 -14.84 -4.32
C PHE A 27 2.81 -13.49 -3.85
N PRO A 28 2.73 -12.44 -4.68
CA PRO A 28 3.26 -11.14 -4.34
C PRO A 28 2.40 -10.45 -3.29
N GLN A 29 3.04 -9.98 -2.22
CA GLN A 29 2.44 -9.17 -1.15
C GLN A 29 3.19 -7.83 -1.03
N LEU A 30 2.44 -6.73 -1.07
CA LEU A 30 3.02 -5.39 -0.92
C LEU A 30 3.29 -5.09 0.56
N SER A 31 4.49 -4.63 0.88
CA SER A 31 4.98 -4.36 2.23
C SER A 31 5.53 -2.93 2.37
N ASP A 32 5.84 -2.52 3.60
CA ASP A 32 6.40 -1.21 3.93
C ASP A 32 5.49 -0.02 3.55
N CYS A 33 4.33 0.00 4.21
CA CYS A 33 3.35 1.09 4.14
C CYS A 33 3.72 2.32 4.99
N GLY A 34 4.99 2.48 5.41
CA GLY A 34 5.42 3.57 6.29
C GLY A 34 5.23 4.98 5.69
N LEU A 35 5.14 5.06 4.36
CA LEU A 35 4.85 6.29 3.61
C LEU A 35 3.42 6.32 3.06
N ALA A 36 2.55 5.43 3.53
CA ALA A 36 1.19 5.37 3.02
C ALA A 36 0.40 6.62 3.41
N LEU A 37 -0.29 7.20 2.44
CA LEU A 37 -1.11 8.39 2.61
C LEU A 37 -2.55 8.06 2.24
N VAL A 38 -3.47 8.54 3.06
CA VAL A 38 -4.91 8.52 2.78
C VAL A 38 -5.31 9.95 2.43
N PRO A 39 -5.40 10.32 1.13
CA PRO A 39 -5.77 11.67 0.74
C PRO A 39 -7.14 12.00 1.32
N ASN A 40 -7.23 13.15 2.01
CA ASN A 40 -8.43 13.62 2.71
C ASN A 40 -8.80 12.85 4.01
N ALA A 41 -7.92 12.01 4.56
CA ALA A 41 -8.01 11.69 5.97
C ALA A 41 -7.83 13.00 6.76
N ARG A 42 -8.92 13.51 7.34
CA ARG A 42 -8.87 14.74 8.14
C ARG A 42 -7.79 14.55 9.20
N ARG A 43 -6.76 15.39 9.18
CA ARG A 43 -5.89 15.57 10.34
C ARG A 43 -6.79 16.12 11.45
N GLN A 44 -7.14 15.27 12.41
CA GLN A 44 -7.68 15.74 13.69
C GLN A 44 -6.55 16.36 14.50
#